data_AF-A0A432G8K8-F1
#
_entry.id   AF-A0A432G8K8-F1
#
_cell.length_a   1.000
_cell.length_b   1.000
_cell.length_c   1.000
_cell.angle_alpha   90.00
_cell.angle_beta   90.00
_cell.angle_gamma   90.00
#
_symmetry.space_group_name_H-M   'P 1'
#
loop_
_entity.id
_entity.type
_entity.pdbx_description
1 polymer ?
#
loop_
_entity_poly.entity_id
_entity_poly.type
_entity_poly.pdbx_seq_one_letter_code
_entity_poly.pdbx_strand_id
1 'polypeptide(L)' 'MLATLIGLVAAMIFSFVTYMIYGLEGVMTLQWIDQVFWALILTGITIGIVNAIWRCLPCEISKRLHSEFLTNLTCSSCKH' A
#
# COMPACT_ATOMS: atom_id res chain seq x y z
N MET A 1 -5.51 -0.58 5.72
CA MET A 1 -4.51 -0.67 6.81
C MET A 1 -3.67 -1.94 6.73
N LEU A 2 -4.23 -3.13 6.46
CA LEU A 2 -3.44 -4.37 6.34
C LEU A 2 -2.37 -4.34 5.22
N ALA A 3 -2.71 -3.79 4.04
CA ALA A 3 -1.81 -3.75 2.88
C ALA A 3 -0.56 -2.88 3.08
N THR A 4 -0.72 -1.71 3.70
CA THR A 4 0.41 -0.84 4.07
C THR A 4 1.31 -1.50 5.11
N LEU A 5 0.73 -2.25 6.05
CA LEU A 5 1.45 -3.01 7.06
C LEU A 5 2.32 -4.11 6.43
N ILE A 6 1.79 -4.81 5.43
CA ILE A 6 2.52 -5.85 4.67
C ILE A 6 3.71 -5.24 3.91
N GLY A 7 3.53 -4.10 3.24
CA GLY A 7 4.64 -3.42 2.54
C GLY A 7 5.75 -2.96 3.49
N LEU A 8 5.39 -2.46 4.67
CA LEU A 8 6.34 -2.04 5.70
C LEU A 8 7.11 -3.22 6.28
N VAL A 9 6.44 -4.33 6.55
CA VAL A 9 7.08 -5.57 7.03
C VAL A 9 8.02 -6.14 5.97
N ALA A 10 7.62 -6.14 4.69
CA ALA A 10 8.47 -6.58 3.60
C ALA A 10 9.72 -5.71 3.46
N ALA A 11 9.59 -4.38 3.56
CA ALA A 11 10.72 -3.45 3.55
C ALA A 11 11.68 -3.67 4.73
N MET A 12 11.15 -3.94 5.93
CA MET A 12 11.98 -4.28 7.09
C MET A 12 12.75 -5.59 6.90
N ILE A 13 12.09 -6.64 6.42
CA ILE A 13 12.73 -7.93 6.17
C ILE A 13 13.81 -7.78 5.09
N PHE A 14 13.51 -7.05 4.02
CA PHE A 14 14.47 -6.80 2.94
C PHE A 14 15.70 -6.05 3.46
N SER A 15 15.53 -4.97 4.22
CA SER A 15 16.65 -4.22 4.83
C SER A 15 17.46 -5.05 5.81
N PHE A 16 16.81 -5.94 6.57
CA PHE A 16 17.52 -6.83 7.50
C PHE A 16 18.38 -7.86 6.74
N VAL A 17 17.83 -8.45 5.69
CA VAL A 17 18.56 -9.43 4.86
C VAL A 17 19.72 -8.78 4.12
N THR A 18 19.53 -7.59 3.53
CA THR A 18 20.62 -6.88 2.85
C THR A 18 21.72 -6.45 3.80
N TYR A 19 21.37 -6.02 5.02
CA TYR A 19 22.35 -5.74 6.07
C TYR A 19 23.17 -6.99 6.44
N MET A 20 22.54 -8.16 6.58
CA MET A 20 23.23 -9.41 6.91
C MET A 20 24.18 -9.90 5.82
N ILE A 21 23.84 -9.67 4.54
CA ILE A 21 24.64 -10.14 3.39
C ILE A 21 25.78 -9.17 3.07
N TYR A 22 25.49 -7.88 3.01
CA TYR A 22 26.39 -6.86 2.50
C TYR A 22 27.04 -6.00 3.59
N GLY A 23 26.63 -6.16 4.85
CA GLY A 23 27.09 -5.33 5.96
C GLY A 23 26.63 -3.88 5.85
N LEU A 24 27.04 -3.05 6.81
CA LEU A 24 26.69 -1.64 6.84
C LEU A 24 27.28 -0.86 5.64
N GLU A 25 28.49 -1.25 5.21
CA GLU A 25 29.20 -0.60 4.11
C GLU A 25 28.56 -0.89 2.75
N GLY A 26 28.09 -2.12 2.52
CA GLY A 26 27.43 -2.48 1.28
C GLY A 26 26.01 -1.89 1.14
N VAL A 27 25.29 -1.70 2.24
CA VAL A 27 24.00 -1.02 2.22
C VAL A 27 24.13 0.47 1.85
N MET A 28 25.20 1.14 2.30
CA MET A 28 25.44 2.57 2.03
C MET A 28 26.03 2.86 0.64
N THR A 29 26.73 1.88 0.05
CA THR A 29 27.46 2.10 -1.22
C THR A 29 26.71 1.60 -2.45
N LEU A 30 25.85 0.59 -2.32
CA LEU A 30 25.10 0.04 -3.45
C LEU A 30 23.76 0.75 -3.65
N GLN A 31 23.72 1.68 -4.60
CA GLN A 31 22.52 2.47 -4.95
C GLN A 31 21.28 1.63 -5.32
N TRP A 32 21.46 0.40 -5.81
CA TRP A 32 20.31 -0.46 -6.15
C TRP A 32 19.54 -0.92 -4.90
N ILE A 33 20.20 -1.02 -3.74
CA ILE A 33 19.55 -1.40 -2.48
C ILE A 33 18.58 -0.29 -2.05
N ASP A 34 19.01 0.96 -2.16
CA ASP A 34 18.17 2.13 -1.88
C ASP A 34 16.95 2.18 -2.80
N GLN A 35 17.14 1.96 -4.11
CA GLN A 35 16.04 1.92 -5.08
C GLN A 35 15.01 0.83 -4.75
N VAL A 36 15.45 -0.38 -4.40
CA VAL A 36 14.55 -1.49 -4.07
C VAL A 36 13.82 -1.24 -2.75
N PHE A 37 14.49 -0.65 -1.76
CA PHE A 37 13.87 -0.28 -0.49
C PHE A 37 12.73 0.73 -0.70
N TRP A 38 12.97 1.79 -1.46
CA TRP A 38 11.93 2.77 -1.79
C TRP A 38 10.80 2.19 -2.64
N ALA A 39 11.11 1.28 -3.57
CA ALA A 39 10.11 0.59 -4.37
C ALA A 39 9.17 -0.28 -3.51
N LEU A 40 9.70 -0.98 -2.50
CA LEU A 40 8.90 -1.79 -1.57
C LEU A 40 7.95 -0.94 -0.72
N ILE A 41 8.40 0.24 -0.29
CA ILE A 41 7.55 1.19 0.43
C ILE A 41 6.46 1.74 -0.49
N LEU A 42 6.83 2.20 -1.69
CA LEU A 42 5.89 2.75 -2.67
C LEU A 42 4.83 1.74 -3.10
N THR A 43 5.20 0.48 -3.28
CA THR A 43 4.25 -0.59 -3.61
C THR A 43 3.29 -0.85 -2.46
N GLY A 44 3.76 -0.88 -1.20
CA GLY A 44 2.89 -0.98 -0.03
C GLY A 44 1.87 0.17 0.08
N ILE A 45 2.31 1.39 -0.19
CA ILE A 45 1.46 2.60 -0.18
C ILE A 45 0.45 2.56 -1.32
N THR A 46 0.90 2.31 -2.56
CA THR A 46 0.03 2.29 -3.74
C THR A 46 -1.01 1.18 -3.65
N ILE A 47 -0.68 -0.02 -3.17
CA ILE A 47 -1.68 -1.08 -2.94
C ILE A 47 -2.67 -0.66 -1.85
N GLY A 48 -2.21 0.02 -0.79
CA GLY A 48 -3.09 0.58 0.22
C GLY A 48 -4.09 1.59 -0.34
N ILE A 49 -3.61 2.51 -1.18
CA ILE A 49 -4.42 3.54 -1.85
C ILE A 49 -5.36 2.89 -2.86
N VAL A 50 -4.87 2.00 -3.72
CA VAL A 50 -5.67 1.29 -4.72
C VAL A 50 -6.76 0.47 -4.04
N ASN A 51 -6.48 -0.21 -2.93
CA ASN A 51 -7.49 -0.97 -2.18
C ASN A 51 -8.52 -0.05 -1.51
N ALA A 52 -8.12 1.13 -1.03
CA ALA A 52 -9.04 2.13 -0.51
C ALA A 52 -9.93 2.71 -1.62
N ILE A 53 -9.34 3.05 -2.78
CA ILE A 53 -10.04 3.53 -3.96
C ILE A 53 -10.98 2.45 -4.48
N TRP A 54 -10.53 1.21 -4.68
CA TRP A 54 -11.35 0.09 -5.15
C TRP A 54 -12.51 -0.25 -4.22
N ARG A 55 -12.39 0.01 -2.92
CA ARG A 55 -13.52 -0.13 -1.99
C ARG A 55 -14.55 0.99 -2.16
N CYS A 56 -14.14 2.20 -2.53
CA CYS A 56 -15.04 3.36 -2.63
C CYS A 56 -15.49 3.69 -4.09
N LEU A 57 -14.78 3.23 -5.11
CA LEU A 57 -15.13 3.38 -6.53
C LEU A 57 -16.46 2.71 -6.92
N PRO A 58 -16.79 1.48 -6.45
CA PRO A 58 -18.08 0.87 -6.75
C PRO A 58 -19.24 1.63 -6.11
N CYS A 59 -19.02 2.38 -5.04
CA CYS A 59 -20.04 3.27 -4.45
C CYS A 59 -20.39 4.44 -5.37
N GLU A 60 -19.39 5.02 -6.04
CA GLU A 60 -19.59 6.15 -6.97
C GLU A 60 -20.31 5.72 -8.25
N ILE A 61 -19.96 4.53 -8.76
CA ILE A 61 -20.58 3.91 -9.94
C ILE A 61 -22.02 3.44 -9.61
N SER A 62 -22.23 2.84 -8.44
CA SER A 62 -23.56 2.38 -7.98
C SER A 62 -24.52 3.54 -7.72
N LYS A 63 -24.05 4.69 -7.23
CA LYS A 63 -24.85 5.92 -7.12
C LYS A 63 -25.43 6.39 -8.46
N ARG A 64 -24.71 6.18 -9.56
CA ARG A 64 -25.21 6.49 -10.92
C ARG A 64 -26.24 5.48 -11.42
N LEU A 65 -26.28 4.26 -10.88
CA LEU A 65 -27.01 3.13 -11.44
C LEU A 65 -28.32 2.76 -10.72
N HIS A 66 -28.85 3.63 -9.85
CA HIS A 66 -30.25 3.55 -9.35
C HIS A 66 -30.52 2.60 -8.16
N SER A 67 -29.86 2.80 -7.00
CA SER A 67 -30.49 2.47 -5.69
C SER A 67 -29.86 3.27 -4.53
N GLU A 68 -30.59 4.23 -3.98
CA GLU A 68 -30.10 5.12 -2.90
C GLU A 68 -30.08 4.45 -1.52
N PHE A 69 -30.82 3.35 -1.34
CA PHE A 69 -31.01 2.74 -0.02
C PHE A 69 -29.87 1.79 0.39
N LEU A 70 -29.37 0.96 -0.54
CA LEU A 70 -28.28 0.00 -0.27
C LEU A 70 -26.89 0.66 -0.29
N THR A 71 -26.74 1.74 -1.06
CA THR A 71 -25.49 2.52 -1.14
C THR A 71 -25.23 3.33 0.14
N ASN A 72 -26.27 3.81 0.83
CA ASN A 72 -26.08 4.62 2.04
C ASN A 72 -25.52 3.82 3.23
N LEU A 73 -25.85 2.53 3.34
CA LEU A 73 -25.40 1.63 4.41
C LEU A 73 -23.96 1.13 4.22
N THR A 74 -23.52 0.93 2.97
CA THR A 74 -22.19 0.41 2.64
C THR A 74 -21.15 1.51 2.38
N CYS A 75 -21.57 2.71 1.96
CA CYS A 75 -20.67 3.81 1.61
C CYS A 75 -20.48 4.86 2.71
N SER A 76 -21.13 4.71 3.87
CA SER A 76 -20.98 5.64 5.01
C SER A 76 -19.56 5.67 5.57
N SER A 77 -18.77 4.59 5.42
CA SER A 77 -17.36 4.52 5.80
C SER A 77 -16.37 5.14 4.79
N CYS A 78 -16.84 5.57 3.61
CA CYS A 78 -16.01 6.27 2.60
C CYS A 78 -16.22 7.80 2.61
N LYS A 79 -17.10 8.32 3.48
CA LYS A 79 -17.35 9.76 3.63
C LYS A 79 -16.35 10.32 4.64
N HIS A 80 -15.26 10.91 4.16
CA HIS A 80 -14.41 11.79 4.94
C HIS A 80 -14.03 13.02 4.11
#